data_AF-A0A642UHR6-F1
#
_entry.id   AF-A0A642UHR6-F1
#
_cell.length_a   1.000
_cell.length_b   1.000
_cell.length_c   1.000
_cell.angle_alpha   90.00
_cell.angle_beta   90.00
_cell.angle_gamma   90.00
#
_symmetry.space_group_name_H-M   'P 1'
#
loop_
_entity.id
_entity.type
_entity.pdbx_description
1 polymer ?
#
loop_
_entity_poly.entity_id
_entity_poly.type
_entity_poly.pdbx_seq_one_letter_code
_entity_poly.pdbx_strand_id
1 'polypeptide(L)'
;MESIFTELHQQIEADAANKETLRQIEREFAQDTAHIKSALHLSAAPTQLQVPDHRAELLKLFNTYNDKLKPVVNSDRLSDRFTQELLTLYLTNGYFLEVKRAFASDLDTITINLMDVVIPPAQLIAQGFHNDENVLEYSHYLLSVLTMVDAIVEYTSDAIINVSMEPGADKRQYAIGPANLDIVNKLSTGFGMLDLKNDGIRRKYDGLKYAVKRINGFVYDLSLRGLITVKPEVVESA
;
A
#
# COMPACT_ATOMS: atom_id res chain seq x y z
N MET A 1 35.28 37.89 17.38
CA MET A 1 35.03 36.53 17.88
C MET A 1 33.66 36.44 18.55
N GLU A 2 33.29 37.33 19.48
CA GLU A 2 31.96 37.32 20.10
C GLU A 2 30.79 37.35 19.10
N SER A 3 30.86 38.14 18.02
CA SER A 3 29.78 38.18 17.01
C SER A 3 29.55 36.84 16.30
N ILE A 4 30.63 36.07 16.05
CA ILE A 4 30.56 34.76 15.39
C ILE A 4 29.87 33.75 16.31
N PHE A 5 30.18 33.78 17.61
CA PHE A 5 29.54 32.87 18.57
C PHE A 5 28.09 33.26 18.87
N THR A 6 27.73 34.56 18.82
CA THR A 6 26.33 35.00 18.90
C THR A 6 25.52 34.54 17.69
N GLU A 7 26.08 34.66 16.48
CA GLU A 7 25.44 34.18 15.25
C GLU A 7 25.28 32.65 15.24
N LEU A 8 26.32 31.91 15.64
CA LEU A 8 26.24 30.46 15.83
C LEU A 8 25.17 30.07 16.86
N HIS A 9 25.06 30.80 17.96
CA HIS A 9 24.05 30.52 18.97
C HIS A 9 22.63 30.69 18.41
N GLN A 10 22.37 31.76 17.65
CA GLN A 10 21.09 31.98 16.97
C GLN A 10 20.77 30.88 15.96
N GLN A 11 21.76 30.42 15.19
CA GLN A 11 21.60 29.30 14.25
C GLN A 11 21.26 27.98 14.96
N ILE A 12 21.93 27.70 16.10
CA ILE A 12 21.65 26.50 16.90
C ILE A 12 20.22 26.53 17.47
N GLU A 13 19.76 27.69 17.95
CA GLU A 13 18.39 27.84 18.43
C GLU A 13 17.36 27.66 17.30
N ALA A 14 17.63 28.23 16.12
CA ALA A 14 16.79 28.05 14.94
C ALA A 14 16.72 26.57 14.50
N ASP A 15 17.86 25.87 14.49
CA ASP A 15 17.92 24.44 14.19
C ASP A 15 17.17 23.59 15.21
N ALA A 16 17.25 23.94 16.49
CA ALA A 16 16.53 23.26 17.55
C ALA A 16 15.02 23.46 17.39
N ALA A 17 14.57 24.68 17.09
CA ALA A 17 13.17 25.00 16.82
C ALA A 17 12.65 24.23 15.59
N ASN A 18 13.41 24.22 14.49
CA ASN A 18 13.04 23.49 13.27
C ASN A 18 12.91 21.98 13.51
N LYS A 19 13.84 21.38 14.28
CA LYS A 19 13.76 19.96 14.67
C LYS A 19 12.51 19.66 15.49
N GLU A 20 12.10 20.56 16.38
CA GLU A 20 10.88 20.36 17.16
C GLU A 20 9.63 20.50 16.28
N THR A 21 9.61 21.42 15.33
CA THR A 21 8.55 21.52 14.32
C THR A 21 8.42 20.23 13.50
N LEU A 22 9.54 19.68 13.00
CA LEU A 22 9.52 18.41 12.26
C LEU A 22 8.95 17.25 13.10
N ARG A 23 9.33 17.14 14.38
CA ARG A 23 8.80 16.13 15.30
C ARG A 23 7.31 16.30 15.56
N GLN A 24 6.85 17.54 15.70
CA GLN A 24 5.44 17.82 15.90
C GLN A 24 4.61 17.41 14.69
N ILE A 25 5.05 17.77 13.47
CA ILE A 25 4.40 17.36 12.23
C ILE A 25 4.38 15.83 12.09
N GLU A 26 5.48 15.16 12.45
CA GLU A 26 5.57 13.69 12.45
C GLU A 26 4.58 13.02 13.42
N ARG A 27 4.39 13.59 14.62
CA ARG A 27 3.40 13.10 15.59
C ARG A 27 1.97 13.27 15.08
N GLU A 28 1.67 14.44 14.53
CA GLU A 28 0.36 14.72 13.92
C GLU A 28 0.07 13.75 12.77
N PHE A 29 1.04 13.53 11.88
CA PHE A 29 0.91 12.59 10.78
C PHE A 29 0.62 11.17 11.27
N ALA A 30 1.35 10.72 12.30
CA ALA A 30 1.12 9.41 12.89
C ALA A 30 -0.28 9.29 13.50
N GLN A 31 -0.78 10.35 14.14
CA GLN A 31 -2.12 10.39 14.73
C GLN A 31 -3.22 10.37 13.65
N ASP A 32 -3.08 11.22 12.62
CA ASP A 32 -4.07 11.36 11.54
C ASP A 32 -4.16 10.12 10.64
N THR A 33 -3.11 9.31 10.59
CA THR A 33 -3.09 8.05 9.80
C THR A 33 -3.43 6.81 10.63
N ALA A 34 -3.50 6.92 11.96
CA ALA A 34 -3.63 5.77 12.85
C ALA A 34 -4.94 5.00 12.66
N HIS A 35 -6.07 5.69 12.50
CA HIS A 35 -7.36 5.03 12.31
C HIS A 35 -7.43 4.33 10.95
N ILE A 36 -6.89 4.94 9.89
CA ILE A 36 -6.83 4.33 8.55
C ILE A 36 -5.96 3.06 8.59
N LYS A 37 -4.78 3.14 9.19
CA LYS A 37 -3.92 1.96 9.38
C LYS A 37 -4.67 0.84 10.11
N SER A 38 -5.33 1.17 11.22
CA SER A 38 -6.12 0.21 11.98
C SER A 38 -7.26 -0.39 11.16
N ALA A 39 -7.96 0.42 10.35
CA ALA A 39 -9.05 -0.03 9.50
C ALA A 39 -8.58 -0.95 8.35
N LEU A 40 -7.32 -0.86 7.94
CA LEU A 40 -6.72 -1.69 6.90
C LEU A 40 -5.98 -2.93 7.43
N HIS A 41 -5.85 -3.10 8.75
CA HIS A 41 -5.38 -4.36 9.36
C HIS A 41 -6.52 -5.38 9.39
N LEU A 42 -6.90 -5.85 8.20
CA LEU A 42 -8.03 -6.74 8.00
C LEU A 42 -7.56 -8.19 8.00
N SER A 43 -8.31 -9.04 8.71
CA SER A 43 -8.14 -10.49 8.69
C SER A 43 -9.42 -11.22 8.26
N ALA A 44 -10.55 -10.52 8.21
CA ALA A 44 -11.85 -11.11 7.91
C ALA A 44 -11.89 -11.83 6.55
N ALA A 45 -12.76 -12.84 6.48
CA ALA A 45 -12.98 -13.58 5.24
C ALA A 45 -13.49 -12.65 4.12
N PRO A 46 -13.17 -12.90 2.84
CA PRO A 46 -13.46 -11.97 1.74
C PRO A 46 -14.92 -11.50 1.65
N THR A 47 -15.90 -12.37 1.92
CA THR A 47 -17.33 -12.02 1.86
C THR A 47 -17.80 -11.18 3.06
N GLN A 48 -17.02 -11.17 4.15
CA GLN A 48 -17.31 -10.46 5.40
C GLN A 48 -16.50 -9.16 5.52
N LEU A 49 -15.70 -8.80 4.51
CA LEU A 49 -14.84 -7.63 4.51
C LEU A 49 -15.64 -6.33 4.71
N GLN A 50 -15.37 -5.65 5.82
CA GLN A 50 -15.83 -4.29 6.07
C GLN A 50 -14.69 -3.32 5.82
N VAL A 51 -14.71 -2.71 4.64
CA VAL A 51 -13.68 -1.76 4.19
C VAL A 51 -14.34 -0.41 3.92
N PRO A 52 -14.07 0.62 4.73
CA PRO A 52 -14.40 2.00 4.38
C PRO A 52 -13.49 2.48 3.25
N ASP A 53 -14.02 3.31 2.34
CA ASP A 53 -13.20 3.97 1.33
C ASP A 53 -12.54 5.22 1.94
N HIS A 54 -11.24 5.14 2.18
CA HIS A 54 -10.42 6.21 2.76
C HIS A 54 -9.64 6.99 1.70
N ARG A 55 -9.81 6.70 0.40
CA ARG A 55 -9.00 7.30 -0.66
C ARG A 55 -9.09 8.83 -0.70
N ALA A 56 -10.29 9.38 -0.55
CA ALA A 56 -10.50 10.83 -0.49
C ALA A 56 -9.85 11.48 0.75
N GLU A 57 -9.90 10.80 1.89
CA GLU A 57 -9.27 11.24 3.12
C GLU A 57 -7.73 11.24 3.01
N LEU A 58 -7.16 10.16 2.46
CA LEU A 58 -5.72 10.01 2.24
C LEU A 58 -5.17 11.08 1.29
N LEU A 59 -5.91 11.41 0.22
CA LEU A 59 -5.55 12.49 -0.69
C LEU A 59 -5.57 13.86 0.02
N LYS A 60 -6.57 14.11 0.87
CA LYS A 60 -6.62 15.33 1.68
C LYS A 60 -5.43 15.42 2.64
N LEU A 61 -5.07 14.31 3.28
CA LEU A 61 -3.88 14.24 4.15
C LEU A 61 -2.61 14.50 3.36
N PHE A 62 -2.46 13.94 2.16
CA PHE A 62 -1.31 14.18 1.29
C PHE A 62 -1.10 15.67 1.03
N ASN A 63 -2.14 16.37 0.57
CA ASN A 63 -2.08 17.81 0.33
C ASN A 63 -1.76 18.59 1.62
N THR A 64 -2.43 18.22 2.73
CA THR A 64 -2.23 18.88 4.03
C THR A 64 -0.78 18.78 4.50
N TYR A 65 -0.15 17.61 4.37
CA TYR A 65 1.22 17.40 4.83
C TYR A 65 2.27 17.96 3.86
N ASN A 66 2.00 17.99 2.55
CA ASN A 66 2.83 18.72 1.61
C ASN A 66 2.85 20.21 1.94
N ASP A 67 1.69 20.83 2.17
CA ASP A 67 1.59 22.24 2.55
C ASP A 67 2.29 22.53 3.88
N LYS A 68 2.15 21.64 4.88
CA LYS A 68 2.82 21.78 6.19
C LYS A 68 4.34 21.67 6.09
N LEU A 69 4.87 20.79 5.22
CA LEU A 69 6.32 20.55 5.10
C LEU A 69 7.03 21.53 4.18
N LYS A 70 6.31 22.14 3.23
CA LYS A 70 6.86 23.12 2.26
C LYS A 70 7.67 24.26 2.88
N PRO A 71 7.25 24.92 3.97
CA PRO A 71 8.04 26.00 4.58
C PRO A 71 9.14 25.50 5.52
N VAL A 72 9.24 24.19 5.77
CA VAL A 72 10.12 23.63 6.82
C VAL A 72 11.45 23.22 6.21
N VAL A 73 12.55 23.66 6.83
CA VAL A 73 13.91 23.40 6.31
C VAL A 73 14.29 21.95 6.53
N ASN A 74 14.89 21.31 5.52
CA ASN A 74 15.32 19.90 5.53
C ASN A 74 14.17 18.90 5.78
N SER A 75 12.98 19.18 5.23
CA SER A 75 11.79 18.33 5.36
C SER A 75 11.73 17.17 4.37
N ASP A 76 12.61 17.13 3.36
CA ASP A 76 12.61 16.15 2.25
C ASP A 76 12.43 14.71 2.73
N ARG A 77 13.23 14.28 3.71
CA ARG A 77 13.17 12.91 4.24
C ARG A 77 11.81 12.56 4.85
N LEU A 78 11.13 13.52 5.48
CA LEU A 78 9.79 13.31 6.02
C LEU A 78 8.75 13.36 4.89
N SER A 79 8.91 14.25 3.91
CA SER A 79 8.03 14.32 2.74
C SER A 79 8.04 13.00 1.96
N ASP A 80 9.23 12.44 1.67
CA ASP A 80 9.40 11.15 1.01
C ASP A 80 8.70 10.04 1.78
N ARG A 81 8.92 10.00 3.10
CA ARG A 81 8.33 8.99 3.98
C ARG A 81 6.81 9.10 4.01
N PHE A 82 6.27 10.29 4.19
CA PHE A 82 4.82 10.52 4.23
C PHE A 82 4.17 10.19 2.88
N THR A 83 4.80 10.59 1.79
CA THR A 83 4.33 10.29 0.43
C THR A 83 4.26 8.78 0.21
N GLN A 84 5.35 8.06 0.48
CA GLN A 84 5.39 6.61 0.33
C GLN A 84 4.34 5.92 1.23
N GLU A 85 4.18 6.37 2.46
CA GLU A 85 3.24 5.80 3.43
C GLU A 85 1.79 6.03 3.02
N LEU A 86 1.42 7.26 2.65
CA LEU A 86 0.07 7.59 2.17
C LEU A 86 -0.27 6.86 0.88
N LEU A 87 0.66 6.77 -0.08
CA LEU A 87 0.47 5.98 -1.30
C LEU A 87 0.29 4.49 -0.98
N THR A 88 1.04 3.96 -0.02
CA THR A 88 0.88 2.55 0.40
C THR A 88 -0.51 2.32 0.98
N LEU A 89 -0.98 3.19 1.87
CA LEU A 89 -2.32 3.11 2.46
C LEU A 89 -3.40 3.24 1.38
N TYR A 90 -3.19 4.13 0.41
CA TYR A 90 -4.12 4.39 -0.69
C TYR A 90 -4.28 3.17 -1.60
N LEU A 91 -3.17 2.59 -2.07
CA LEU A 91 -3.17 1.38 -2.89
C LEU A 91 -3.72 0.18 -2.11
N THR A 92 -3.35 0.04 -0.83
CA THR A 92 -3.87 -1.04 0.03
C THR A 92 -5.38 -0.93 0.25
N ASN A 93 -5.91 0.29 0.44
CA ASN A 93 -7.35 0.51 0.54
C ASN A 93 -8.05 0.17 -0.79
N GLY A 94 -7.48 0.56 -1.93
CA GLY A 94 -7.96 0.18 -3.26
C GLY A 94 -8.02 -1.33 -3.46
N TYR A 95 -6.95 -2.05 -3.11
CA TYR A 95 -6.92 -3.50 -3.11
C TYR A 95 -8.07 -4.12 -2.30
N PHE A 96 -8.28 -3.68 -1.06
CA PHE A 96 -9.33 -4.24 -0.21
C PHE A 96 -10.75 -3.91 -0.71
N LEU A 97 -10.96 -2.74 -1.29
CA LEU A 97 -12.23 -2.37 -1.94
C LEU A 97 -12.50 -3.29 -3.14
N GLU A 98 -11.48 -3.60 -3.93
CA GLU A 98 -11.59 -4.52 -5.06
C GLU A 98 -11.86 -5.97 -4.64
N VAL A 99 -11.21 -6.46 -3.57
CA VAL A 99 -11.53 -7.78 -3.01
C VAL A 99 -12.98 -7.79 -2.52
N LYS A 100 -13.40 -6.79 -1.75
CA LYS A 100 -14.79 -6.68 -1.29
C LYS A 100 -15.78 -6.69 -2.48
N ARG A 101 -15.49 -5.93 -3.54
CA ARG A 101 -16.31 -5.89 -4.76
C ARG A 101 -16.37 -7.27 -5.44
N ALA A 102 -15.22 -7.90 -5.64
CA ALA A 102 -15.10 -9.16 -6.37
C ALA A 102 -15.79 -10.34 -5.66
N PHE A 103 -15.86 -10.32 -4.33
CA PHE A 103 -16.51 -11.34 -3.51
C PHE A 103 -17.94 -10.98 -3.07
N ALA A 104 -18.45 -9.81 -3.45
CA ALA A 104 -19.83 -9.41 -3.14
C ALA A 104 -20.88 -10.09 -4.03
N SER A 105 -20.50 -10.53 -5.23
CA SER A 105 -21.41 -11.19 -6.18
C SER A 105 -21.44 -12.69 -5.98
N ASP A 106 -22.61 -13.30 -6.07
CA ASP A 106 -22.78 -14.76 -6.01
C ASP A 106 -22.40 -15.51 -7.30
N LEU A 107 -21.54 -14.93 -8.13
CA LEU A 107 -21.16 -15.50 -9.42
C LEU A 107 -20.16 -16.66 -9.25
N ASP A 108 -20.17 -17.55 -10.25
CA ASP A 108 -19.24 -18.70 -10.34
C ASP A 108 -17.81 -18.29 -10.73
N THR A 109 -17.55 -16.98 -10.83
CA THR A 109 -16.25 -16.41 -11.21
C THR A 109 -15.98 -15.17 -10.37
N ILE A 110 -14.76 -15.06 -9.86
CA ILE A 110 -14.31 -13.90 -9.07
C ILE A 110 -13.41 -13.07 -9.98
N THR A 111 -13.82 -11.85 -10.28
CA THR A 111 -13.06 -10.96 -11.17
C THR A 111 -12.44 -9.80 -10.39
N ILE A 112 -11.12 -9.73 -10.37
CA ILE A 112 -10.37 -8.60 -9.80
C ILE A 112 -9.79 -7.78 -10.95
N ASN A 113 -10.04 -6.48 -10.96
CA ASN A 113 -9.41 -5.59 -11.91
C ASN A 113 -8.08 -5.09 -11.36
N LEU A 114 -6.97 -5.49 -11.99
CA LEU A 114 -5.64 -5.09 -11.54
C LEU A 114 -5.43 -3.58 -11.62
N MET A 115 -6.11 -2.88 -12.55
CA MET A 115 -5.96 -1.42 -12.69
C MET A 115 -6.62 -0.64 -11.54
N ASP A 116 -7.61 -1.24 -10.87
CA ASP A 116 -8.23 -0.66 -9.67
C ASP A 116 -7.43 -0.96 -8.39
N VAL A 117 -6.60 -2.02 -8.42
CA VAL A 117 -5.66 -2.39 -7.34
C VAL A 117 -4.36 -1.59 -7.45
N VAL A 118 -3.78 -1.55 -8.65
CA VAL A 118 -2.49 -0.92 -8.95
C VAL A 118 -2.77 0.28 -9.84
N ILE A 119 -3.23 1.37 -9.23
CA ILE A 119 -3.58 2.58 -9.95
C ILE A 119 -2.33 3.14 -10.66
N PRO A 120 -2.37 3.39 -11.99
CA PRO A 120 -1.23 3.94 -12.71
C PRO A 120 -0.83 5.33 -12.21
N PRO A 121 0.47 5.70 -12.24
CA PRO A 121 0.94 7.01 -11.78
C PRO A 121 0.22 8.19 -12.46
N ALA A 122 -0.10 8.08 -13.75
CA ALA A 122 -0.84 9.14 -14.46
C ALA A 122 -2.23 9.42 -13.86
N GLN A 123 -2.93 8.38 -13.40
CA GLN A 123 -4.22 8.52 -12.73
C GLN A 123 -4.06 9.07 -11.31
N LEU A 124 -3.03 8.64 -10.58
CA LEU A 124 -2.72 9.19 -9.25
C LEU A 124 -2.41 10.69 -9.32
N ILE A 125 -1.62 11.11 -10.31
CA ILE A 125 -1.35 12.52 -10.59
C ILE A 125 -2.66 13.24 -10.92
N ALA A 126 -3.51 12.70 -11.80
CA ALA A 126 -4.81 13.31 -12.10
C ALA A 126 -5.74 13.42 -10.88
N GLN A 127 -5.58 12.54 -9.90
CA GLN A 127 -6.30 12.56 -8.62
C GLN A 127 -5.69 13.55 -7.62
N GLY A 128 -4.48 14.08 -7.85
CA GLY A 128 -3.82 15.05 -6.98
C GLY A 128 -2.65 14.50 -6.16
N PHE A 129 -2.20 13.28 -6.39
CA PHE A 129 -0.96 12.75 -5.79
C PHE A 129 0.27 13.24 -6.57
N HIS A 130 0.57 14.52 -6.45
CA HIS A 130 1.75 15.14 -7.06
C HIS A 130 2.30 16.28 -6.20
N ASN A 131 3.56 16.64 -6.42
CA ASN A 131 4.14 17.85 -5.86
C ASN A 131 3.67 19.11 -6.64
N ASP A 132 4.16 20.30 -6.26
CA ASP A 132 3.84 21.57 -6.94
C ASP A 132 4.23 21.59 -8.43
N GLU A 133 5.18 20.76 -8.84
CA GLU A 133 5.61 20.61 -10.24
C GLU A 133 4.77 19.59 -11.01
N ASN A 134 3.69 19.09 -10.40
CA ASN A 134 2.83 18.04 -10.95
C ASN A 134 3.58 16.71 -11.20
N VAL A 135 4.60 16.44 -10.39
CA VAL A 135 5.42 15.23 -10.45
C VAL A 135 5.11 14.31 -9.27
N LEU A 136 4.89 13.04 -9.59
CA LEU A 136 4.95 11.94 -8.63
C LEU A 136 6.25 11.17 -8.85
N GLU A 137 7.08 11.08 -7.82
CA GLU A 137 8.30 10.27 -7.94
C GLU A 137 7.97 8.79 -8.08
N TYR A 138 8.45 8.18 -9.16
CA TYR A 138 8.23 6.75 -9.41
C TYR A 138 8.89 5.85 -8.37
N SER A 139 9.95 6.30 -7.71
CA SER A 139 10.58 5.60 -6.59
C SER A 139 9.59 5.35 -5.46
N HIS A 140 8.86 6.38 -5.03
CA HIS A 140 7.84 6.30 -3.99
C HIS A 140 6.72 5.36 -4.42
N TYR A 141 6.19 5.53 -5.64
CA TYR A 141 5.15 4.67 -6.18
C TYR A 141 5.56 3.18 -6.18
N LEU A 142 6.72 2.85 -6.74
CA LEU A 142 7.20 1.46 -6.85
C LEU A 142 7.43 0.84 -5.46
N LEU A 143 7.99 1.60 -4.51
CA LEU A 143 8.14 1.14 -3.13
C LEU A 143 6.79 0.92 -2.44
N SER A 144 5.81 1.79 -2.68
CA SER A 144 4.46 1.64 -2.14
C SER A 144 3.77 0.40 -2.69
N VAL A 145 3.89 0.11 -3.99
CA VAL A 145 3.37 -1.13 -4.59
C VAL A 145 4.03 -2.35 -3.96
N LEU A 146 5.36 -2.37 -3.82
CA LEU A 146 6.06 -3.48 -3.16
C LEU A 146 5.64 -3.66 -1.69
N THR A 147 5.37 -2.56 -0.98
CA THR A 147 4.87 -2.61 0.41
C THR A 147 3.43 -3.10 0.48
N MET A 148 2.59 -2.74 -0.48
CA MET A 148 1.23 -3.25 -0.58
C MET A 148 1.22 -4.77 -0.81
N VAL A 149 2.17 -5.32 -1.57
CA VAL A 149 2.29 -6.78 -1.74
C VAL A 149 2.49 -7.48 -0.40
N ASP A 150 3.26 -6.89 0.53
CA ASP A 150 3.41 -7.46 1.87
C ASP A 150 2.04 -7.56 2.58
N ALA A 151 1.19 -6.52 2.48
CA ALA A 151 -0.17 -6.54 3.02
C ALA A 151 -1.07 -7.59 2.35
N ILE A 152 -0.96 -7.78 1.02
CA ILE A 152 -1.69 -8.82 0.28
C ILE A 152 -1.31 -10.21 0.80
N VAL A 153 -0.02 -10.47 1.04
CA VAL A 153 0.47 -11.76 1.53
C VAL A 153 -0.07 -12.07 2.93
N GLU A 154 0.01 -11.10 3.84
CA GLU A 154 -0.51 -11.28 5.21
C GLU A 154 -2.02 -11.50 5.20
N TYR A 155 -2.77 -10.66 4.48
CA TYR A 155 -4.20 -10.83 4.33
C TYR A 155 -4.58 -12.19 3.75
N THR A 156 -3.86 -12.67 2.74
CA THR A 156 -4.12 -13.99 2.14
C THR A 156 -4.05 -15.10 3.18
N SER A 157 -3.02 -15.07 4.02
CA SER A 157 -2.83 -16.04 5.11
C SER A 157 -4.00 -15.99 6.09
N ASP A 158 -4.31 -14.79 6.59
CA ASP A 158 -5.33 -14.57 7.62
C ASP A 158 -6.73 -14.91 7.11
N ALA A 159 -7.06 -14.50 5.89
CA ALA A 159 -8.33 -14.80 5.25
C ALA A 159 -8.54 -16.31 5.09
N ILE A 160 -7.52 -17.05 4.62
CA ILE A 160 -7.61 -18.51 4.48
C ILE A 160 -7.82 -19.20 5.83
N ILE A 161 -7.12 -18.74 6.88
CA ILE A 161 -7.29 -19.26 8.24
C ILE A 161 -8.73 -19.04 8.71
N ASN A 162 -9.25 -17.83 8.56
CA ASN A 162 -10.60 -17.50 9.02
C ASN A 162 -11.68 -18.25 8.24
N VAL A 163 -11.55 -18.40 6.92
CA VAL A 163 -12.46 -19.25 6.12
C VAL A 163 -12.41 -20.70 6.60
N SER A 164 -11.23 -21.21 6.99
CA SER A 164 -11.06 -22.58 7.48
C SER A 164 -11.66 -22.82 8.86
N MET A 165 -11.75 -21.78 9.68
CA MET A 165 -12.32 -21.85 11.04
C MET A 165 -13.85 -21.77 11.06
N GLU A 166 -14.47 -21.25 10.01
CA GLU A 166 -15.93 -21.08 9.90
C GLU A 166 -16.60 -22.38 9.41
N PRO A 167 -17.46 -23.03 10.24
CA PRO A 167 -18.15 -24.25 9.82
C PRO A 167 -19.14 -23.97 8.69
N GLY A 168 -18.97 -24.67 7.56
CA GLY A 168 -19.83 -24.48 6.40
C GLY A 168 -19.54 -23.21 5.60
N ALA A 169 -18.36 -22.60 5.79
CA ALA A 169 -17.92 -21.44 5.03
C ALA A 169 -18.06 -21.65 3.53
N ASP A 170 -18.45 -20.58 2.84
CA ASP A 170 -18.47 -20.55 1.38
C ASP A 170 -17.07 -20.83 0.83
N LYS A 171 -16.90 -21.97 0.16
CA LYS A 171 -15.62 -22.40 -0.42
C LYS A 171 -15.12 -21.47 -1.53
N ARG A 172 -15.97 -20.63 -2.11
CA ARG A 172 -15.53 -19.63 -3.11
C ARG A 172 -14.52 -18.66 -2.51
N GLN A 173 -14.57 -18.43 -1.20
CA GLN A 173 -13.64 -17.56 -0.47
C GLN A 173 -12.18 -18.00 -0.57
N TYR A 174 -11.92 -19.31 -0.76
CA TYR A 174 -10.56 -19.82 -0.98
C TYR A 174 -9.94 -19.36 -2.30
N ALA A 175 -10.73 -18.84 -3.24
CA ALA A 175 -10.22 -18.27 -4.48
C ALA A 175 -9.37 -17.00 -4.26
N ILE A 176 -9.38 -16.41 -3.06
CA ILE A 176 -8.49 -15.30 -2.71
C ILE A 176 -7.00 -15.68 -2.85
N GLY A 177 -6.66 -16.94 -2.54
CA GLY A 177 -5.31 -17.48 -2.69
C GLY A 177 -4.81 -17.40 -4.14
N PRO A 178 -5.45 -18.12 -5.09
CA PRO A 178 -5.04 -18.05 -6.49
C PRO A 178 -5.21 -16.65 -7.11
N ALA A 179 -6.17 -15.85 -6.67
CA ALA A 179 -6.34 -14.48 -7.15
C ALA A 179 -5.12 -13.60 -6.79
N ASN A 180 -4.73 -13.63 -5.52
CA ASN A 180 -3.56 -12.88 -5.04
C ASN A 180 -2.25 -13.44 -5.59
N LEU A 181 -2.17 -14.75 -5.84
CA LEU A 181 -1.02 -15.34 -6.52
C LEU A 181 -0.85 -14.75 -7.92
N ASP A 182 -1.94 -14.65 -8.68
CA ASP A 182 -1.90 -14.10 -10.04
C ASP A 182 -1.55 -12.60 -10.03
N ILE A 183 -2.13 -11.81 -9.11
CA ILE A 183 -1.77 -10.40 -8.90
C ILE A 183 -0.26 -10.26 -8.64
N VAL A 184 0.29 -11.01 -7.68
CA VAL A 184 1.70 -10.89 -7.31
C VAL A 184 2.63 -11.39 -8.43
N ASN A 185 2.23 -12.40 -9.20
CA ASN A 185 2.98 -12.86 -10.38
C ASN A 185 3.01 -11.81 -11.49
N LYS A 186 1.86 -11.16 -11.78
CA LYS A 186 1.77 -10.06 -12.75
C LYS A 186 2.63 -8.88 -12.33
N LEU A 187 2.58 -8.50 -11.04
CA LEU A 187 3.45 -7.49 -10.47
C LEU A 187 4.92 -7.89 -10.62
N SER A 188 5.31 -9.11 -10.24
CA SER A 188 6.68 -9.61 -10.37
C SER A 188 7.21 -9.54 -11.81
N THR A 189 6.35 -9.90 -12.76
CA THR A 189 6.64 -9.79 -14.19
C THR A 189 6.82 -8.34 -14.62
N GLY A 190 5.90 -7.45 -14.22
CA GLY A 190 5.98 -6.02 -14.51
C GLY A 190 7.23 -5.35 -13.93
N PHE A 191 7.60 -5.65 -12.68
CA PHE A 191 8.85 -5.17 -12.08
C PHE A 191 10.09 -5.72 -12.80
N GLY A 192 10.04 -6.96 -13.30
CA GLY A 192 11.11 -7.56 -14.10
C GLY A 192 11.33 -6.88 -15.45
N MET A 193 10.33 -6.16 -15.98
CA MET A 193 10.47 -5.34 -17.18
C MET A 193 11.15 -3.99 -16.92
N LEU A 194 11.25 -3.56 -15.65
CA LEU A 194 11.86 -2.30 -15.28
C LEU A 194 13.37 -2.46 -15.13
N ASP A 195 14.16 -1.66 -15.84
CA ASP A 195 15.60 -1.51 -15.57
C ASP A 195 15.82 -0.69 -14.29
N LEU A 196 15.60 -1.33 -13.14
CA LEU A 196 15.70 -0.70 -11.82
C LEU A 196 17.15 -0.35 -11.49
N LYS A 197 17.48 0.94 -11.57
CA LYS A 197 18.78 1.50 -11.18
C LYS A 197 18.89 1.85 -9.69
N ASN A 198 17.76 1.89 -8.98
CA ASN A 198 17.72 2.24 -7.56
C ASN A 198 17.93 0.99 -6.69
N ASP A 199 19.04 0.93 -5.97
CA ASP A 199 19.41 -0.20 -5.10
C ASP A 199 18.43 -0.44 -3.94
N GLY A 200 17.73 0.58 -3.47
CA GLY A 200 16.67 0.44 -2.46
C GLY A 200 15.48 -0.34 -2.99
N ILE A 201 15.00 0.04 -4.19
CA ILE A 201 13.87 -0.63 -4.85
C ILE A 201 14.27 -2.05 -5.25
N ARG A 202 15.48 -2.23 -5.81
CA ARG A 202 16.00 -3.56 -6.19
C ARG A 202 16.02 -4.52 -5.01
N ARG A 203 16.53 -4.09 -3.84
CA ARG A 203 16.54 -4.93 -2.63
C ARG A 203 15.15 -5.35 -2.20
N LYS A 204 14.15 -4.46 -2.27
CA LYS A 204 12.77 -4.80 -1.90
C LYS A 204 12.11 -5.70 -2.95
N TYR A 205 12.37 -5.44 -4.24
CA TYR A 205 11.95 -6.30 -5.35
C TYR A 205 12.54 -7.72 -5.24
N ASP A 206 13.81 -7.87 -4.85
CA ASP A 206 14.42 -9.19 -4.64
C ASP A 206 13.67 -10.03 -3.58
N GLY A 207 12.96 -9.36 -2.67
CA GLY A 207 12.07 -9.96 -1.68
C GLY A 207 10.76 -10.51 -2.26
N LEU A 208 10.31 -10.00 -3.41
CA LEU A 208 9.02 -10.35 -4.02
C LEU A 208 8.90 -11.84 -4.37
N LYS A 209 10.02 -12.49 -4.68
CA LYS A 209 10.06 -13.95 -4.90
C LYS A 209 9.61 -14.75 -3.68
N TYR A 210 9.80 -14.22 -2.47
CA TYR A 210 9.35 -14.86 -1.23
C TYR A 210 7.84 -14.69 -1.04
N ALA A 211 7.28 -13.55 -1.42
CA ALA A 211 5.82 -13.33 -1.45
C ALA A 211 5.15 -14.34 -2.40
N VAL A 212 5.66 -14.47 -3.63
CA VAL A 212 5.19 -15.47 -4.61
C VAL A 212 5.26 -16.88 -4.02
N LYS A 213 6.41 -17.26 -3.46
CA LYS A 213 6.60 -18.60 -2.87
C LYS A 213 5.63 -18.86 -1.72
N ARG A 214 5.39 -17.88 -0.84
CA ARG A 214 4.50 -18.01 0.31
C ARG A 214 3.05 -18.21 -0.13
N ILE A 215 2.53 -17.34 -1.01
CA ILE A 215 1.16 -17.48 -1.53
C ILE A 215 1.00 -18.78 -2.32
N ASN A 216 1.99 -19.15 -3.14
CA ASN A 216 1.95 -20.41 -3.88
C ASN A 216 1.87 -21.63 -2.94
N GLY A 217 2.54 -21.59 -1.79
CA GLY A 217 2.40 -22.62 -0.75
C GLY A 217 0.96 -22.75 -0.26
N PHE A 218 0.30 -21.63 0.05
CA PHE A 218 -1.11 -21.62 0.44
C PHE A 218 -2.01 -22.19 -0.66
N VAL A 219 -1.82 -21.77 -1.91
CA VAL A 219 -2.60 -22.26 -3.06
C VAL A 219 -2.40 -23.76 -3.27
N TYR A 220 -1.18 -24.25 -3.13
CA TYR A 220 -0.88 -25.68 -3.21
C TYR A 220 -1.62 -26.47 -2.13
N ASP A 221 -1.59 -26.00 -0.88
CA ASP A 221 -2.28 -26.61 0.25
C ASP A 221 -3.80 -26.67 0.05
N LEU A 222 -4.40 -25.60 -0.47
CA LEU A 222 -5.83 -25.53 -0.79
C LEU A 222 -6.19 -26.47 -1.94
N SER A 223 -5.35 -26.51 -2.98
CA SER A 223 -5.54 -27.37 -4.16
C SER A 223 -5.49 -28.85 -3.80
N LEU A 224 -4.52 -29.24 -2.97
CA LEU A 224 -4.37 -30.63 -2.51
C LEU A 224 -5.60 -31.12 -1.75
N ARG A 225 -6.31 -30.21 -1.07
CA ARG A 225 -7.53 -30.49 -0.30
C ARG A 225 -8.81 -30.31 -1.11
N GLY A 226 -8.73 -29.93 -2.39
CA GLY A 226 -9.90 -29.67 -3.24
C GLY A 226 -10.77 -28.52 -2.73
N LEU A 227 -10.17 -27.51 -2.10
CA LEU A 227 -10.89 -26.37 -1.51
C LEU A 227 -11.11 -25.22 -2.49
N ILE A 228 -10.29 -25.15 -3.56
CA ILE A 228 -10.46 -24.16 -4.63
C ILE A 228 -11.61 -24.62 -5.54
N THR A 229 -12.73 -23.93 -5.44
CA THR A 229 -13.98 -24.29 -6.16
C THR A 229 -14.31 -23.32 -7.29
N VAL A 230 -13.75 -22.11 -7.24
CA VAL A 230 -13.94 -21.05 -8.24
C VAL A 230 -12.59 -20.62 -8.77
N LYS A 231 -12.53 -20.40 -10.08
CA LYS A 231 -11.36 -19.82 -10.74
C LYS A 231 -11.46 -18.29 -10.66
N PRO A 232 -10.46 -17.60 -10.08
CA PRO A 232 -10.38 -16.16 -10.17
C PRO A 232 -9.88 -15.74 -11.55
N GLU A 233 -10.34 -14.58 -12.01
CA GLU A 233 -9.85 -13.90 -13.20
C GLU A 233 -9.30 -12.53 -12.79
N VAL A 234 -8.00 -12.33 -12.97
CA VAL A 234 -7.38 -11.01 -12.79
C VAL A 234 -7.29 -10.36 -14.16
N VAL A 235 -8.10 -9.34 -14.39
CA VAL A 235 -8.17 -8.60 -15.66
C VAL A 235 -7.35 -7.31 -15.59
N GLU A 236 -6.93 -6.83 -16.76
CA GLU A 236 -6.17 -5.58 -16.92
C GLU A 236 -6.97 -4.58 -17.78
N SER A 237 -8.29 -4.52 -17.55
CA SER A 237 -9.18 -3.62 -18.27
C SER A 237 -9.15 -2.22 -17.65
N ALA A 238 -8.95 -1.21 -18.49
CA ALA A 238 -9.04 0.20 -18.14
C ALA A 238 -10.48 0.72 -18.14
#